data_AF-X1B442-F1
#
_entry.id   AF-X1B442-F1
#
_cell.length_a   1.000
_cell.length_b   1.000
_cell.length_c   1.000
_cell.angle_alpha   90.00
_cell.angle_beta   90.00
_cell.angle_gamma   90.00
#
_symmetry.space_group_name_H-M   'P 1'
#
loop_
_entity.id
_entity.type
_entity.pdbx_description
1 polymer ?
#
loop_
_entity_poly.entity_id
_entity_poly.type
_entity_poly.pdbx_seq_one_letter_code
_entity_poly.pdbx_strand_id
1 'polypeptide(L)'
;MHNKETDFEGKINSLKRSDFKPLLNLIPKIQATSWFGKLKGGTKNKDGSICMPYYEENEVVSLFRSIAYDIPIIIPFDWGKWEKGRKIVNNPYFDYRTIDRITICKIITAIVRNDRFRF
;
A
#
# COMPACT_ATOMS: atom_id res chain seq x y z
N MET A 1 16.18 8.90 12.68
CA MET A 1 16.39 9.92 11.64
C MET A 1 15.07 10.58 11.32
N HIS A 2 14.95 11.88 11.62
CA HIS A 2 13.74 12.68 11.39
C HIS A 2 13.84 13.30 9.99
N ASN A 3 13.56 12.52 8.95
CA ASN A 3 13.49 13.09 7.60
C ASN A 3 12.19 13.91 7.53
N LYS A 4 12.33 15.24 7.46
CA LYS A 4 11.20 16.17 7.37
C LYS A 4 10.40 15.85 6.11
N GLU A 5 9.07 15.81 6.24
CA GLU A 5 8.10 15.50 5.17
C GLU A 5 8.38 16.27 3.85
N THR A 6 8.91 17.48 3.96
CA THR A 6 9.30 18.36 2.85
C THR A 6 10.39 17.79 1.92
N ASP A 7 11.31 16.95 2.41
CA ASP A 7 12.36 16.35 1.57
C ASP A 7 11.78 15.31 0.59
N PHE A 8 10.68 14.67 0.98
CA PHE A 8 10.00 13.66 0.16
C PHE A 8 9.07 14.28 -0.88
N GLU A 9 8.47 15.42 -0.57
CA GLU A 9 7.65 16.15 -1.53
C GLU A 9 8.47 16.60 -2.74
N GLY A 10 9.71 17.08 -2.52
CA GLY A 10 10.65 17.40 -3.60
C GLY A 10 10.99 16.19 -4.47
N LYS A 11 11.25 15.03 -3.85
CA LYS A 11 11.53 13.76 -4.55
C LYS A 11 10.34 13.26 -5.36
N ILE A 12 9.13 13.26 -4.78
CA ILE A 12 7.91 12.91 -5.52
C ILE A 12 7.72 13.86 -6.70
N ASN A 13 8.03 15.14 -6.51
CA ASN A 13 7.82 16.13 -7.55
C ASN A 13 8.77 16.00 -8.74
N SER A 14 9.98 15.47 -8.51
CA SER A 14 10.94 15.19 -9.57
C SER A 14 10.65 13.89 -10.34
N LEU A 15 9.78 13.00 -9.82
CA LEU A 15 9.39 11.78 -10.52
C LEU A 15 8.63 12.08 -11.81
N LYS A 16 9.06 11.40 -12.87
CA LYS A 16 8.45 11.41 -14.20
C LYS A 16 7.40 10.31 -14.29
N ARG A 17 6.49 10.45 -15.27
CA ARG A 17 5.50 9.41 -15.58
C ARG A 17 6.13 8.04 -15.87
N SER A 18 7.33 8.02 -16.46
CA SER A 18 8.12 6.80 -16.70
C SER A 18 8.43 6.04 -15.42
N ASP A 19 8.64 6.74 -14.31
CA ASP A 19 9.07 6.14 -13.06
C ASP A 19 7.93 5.36 -12.38
N PHE A 20 6.68 5.73 -12.70
CA PHE A 20 5.48 5.00 -12.29
C PHE A 20 5.16 3.80 -13.19
N LYS A 21 5.85 3.64 -14.33
CA LYS A 21 5.57 2.56 -15.30
C LYS A 21 5.56 1.17 -14.66
N PRO A 22 6.47 0.80 -13.74
CA PRO A 22 6.42 -0.52 -13.11
C PRO A 22 5.13 -0.76 -12.31
N LEU A 23 4.61 0.24 -11.60
CA LEU A 23 3.31 0.16 -10.90
C LEU A 23 2.15 0.05 -11.90
N LEU A 24 2.15 0.90 -12.92
CA LEU A 24 1.07 0.92 -13.92
C LEU A 24 0.99 -0.39 -14.70
N ASN A 25 2.14 -1.04 -14.94
CA ASN A 25 2.20 -2.35 -15.59
C ASN A 25 1.56 -3.47 -14.76
N LEU A 26 1.35 -3.28 -13.45
CA LEU A 26 0.64 -4.26 -12.62
C LEU A 26 -0.87 -4.21 -12.77
N ILE A 27 -1.44 -3.14 -13.32
CA ILE A 27 -2.90 -2.95 -13.41
C ILE A 27 -3.60 -4.18 -14.01
N PRO A 28 -3.14 -4.76 -15.15
CA PRO A 28 -3.79 -5.94 -15.73
C PRO A 28 -3.72 -7.17 -14.80
N LYS A 29 -2.58 -7.41 -14.15
CA LYS A 29 -2.40 -8.53 -13.22
C LYS A 29 -3.30 -8.37 -11.99
N ILE A 30 -3.42 -7.14 -11.46
CA ILE A 30 -4.32 -6.82 -10.35
C ILE A 30 -5.78 -7.06 -10.75
N GLN A 31 -6.21 -6.57 -11.91
CA GLN A 31 -7.59 -6.74 -12.39
C GLN A 31 -7.96 -8.20 -12.66
N ALA A 32 -6.99 -9.01 -13.10
CA ALA A 32 -7.18 -10.45 -13.30
C ALA A 32 -7.13 -11.27 -11.99
N THR A 33 -6.71 -10.67 -10.87
CA THR A 33 -6.56 -11.37 -9.58
C THR A 33 -7.89 -11.37 -8.83
N SER A 34 -8.41 -12.57 -8.53
CA SER A 34 -9.69 -12.76 -7.84
C SER A 34 -9.58 -12.76 -6.31
N TRP A 35 -8.37 -12.89 -5.76
CA TRP A 35 -8.12 -12.88 -4.31
C TRP A 35 -6.74 -12.29 -4.01
N PHE A 36 -6.65 -11.43 -2.99
CA PHE A 36 -5.40 -10.75 -2.63
C PHE A 36 -4.76 -11.30 -1.35
N GLY A 37 -5.54 -11.90 -0.46
CA GLY A 37 -5.04 -12.64 0.69
C GLY A 37 -6.10 -13.54 1.30
N LYS A 38 -5.67 -14.60 1.99
CA LYS A 38 -6.56 -15.54 2.69
C LYS A 38 -5.97 -15.89 4.05
N LEU A 39 -6.83 -15.99 5.06
CA LEU A 39 -6.43 -16.51 6.36
C LEU A 39 -6.17 -18.02 6.24
N LYS A 40 -5.00 -18.47 6.69
CA LYS A 40 -4.58 -19.87 6.79
C LYS A 40 -4.07 -20.16 8.20
N GLY A 41 -3.89 -21.44 8.52
CA GLY A 41 -3.53 -21.88 9.88
C GLY A 41 -4.70 -21.79 10.85
N GLY A 42 -4.42 -21.86 12.14
CA GLY A 42 -5.42 -21.87 13.22
C GLY A 42 -6.18 -23.19 13.40
N THR A 43 -5.96 -24.16 12.51
CA THR A 43 -6.52 -25.51 12.61
C THR A 43 -5.52 -26.48 13.24
N LYS A 44 -6.03 -27.45 13.99
CA LYS A 44 -5.23 -28.52 14.60
C LYS A 44 -4.94 -29.60 13.54
N ASN A 45 -3.66 -29.92 13.37
CA ASN A 45 -3.18 -30.98 12.49
C ASN A 45 -3.49 -32.36 13.08
N LYS A 46 -3.36 -33.41 12.25
CA LYS A 46 -3.60 -34.81 12.66
C LYS A 46 -2.67 -35.28 13.79
N ASP A 47 -1.47 -34.71 13.90
CA ASP A 47 -0.49 -34.99 14.96
C ASP A 47 -0.73 -34.18 16.24
N GLY A 48 -1.77 -33.35 16.28
CA GLY A 48 -2.12 -32.50 17.39
C GLY A 48 -1.40 -31.16 17.45
N SER A 49 -0.47 -30.88 16.53
CA SER A 49 0.16 -29.56 16.39
C SER A 49 -0.83 -28.52 15.85
N ILE A 50 -0.60 -27.24 16.15
CA ILE A 50 -1.39 -26.12 15.63
C ILE A 50 -0.42 -25.15 14.94
N CYS A 51 -0.70 -24.85 13.67
CA CYS A 51 -0.04 -23.75 12.98
C CYS A 51 -0.69 -22.44 13.40
N MET A 52 0.11 -21.44 13.81
CA MET A 52 -0.41 -20.10 14.14
C MET A 52 -1.12 -19.51 12.91
N PRO A 53 -2.29 -18.85 13.08
CA PRO A 53 -2.97 -18.19 11.98
C PRO A 53 -2.07 -17.18 11.26
N TYR A 54 -2.07 -17.21 9.94
CA TYR A 54 -1.31 -16.27 9.10
C TYR A 54 -2.12 -15.90 7.86
N TYR A 55 -1.84 -14.75 7.28
CA TYR A 55 -2.37 -14.37 5.97
C TYR A 55 -1.43 -14.87 4.88
N GLU A 56 -1.93 -15.76 4.03
CA GLU A 56 -1.29 -16.06 2.76
C GLU A 56 -1.61 -14.95 1.77
N GLU A 57 -0.59 -14.26 1.29
CA GLU A 57 -0.72 -13.20 0.30
C GLU A 57 -0.69 -13.79 -1.11
N ASN A 58 -1.47 -13.21 -2.02
CA ASN A 58 -1.29 -13.46 -3.44
C ASN A 58 0.02 -12.81 -3.92
N GLU A 59 0.71 -13.44 -4.87
CA GLU A 59 1.94 -12.93 -5.48
C GLU A 59 1.82 -11.48 -6.00
N VAL A 60 0.64 -11.08 -6.49
CA VAL A 60 0.44 -9.70 -6.96
C VAL A 60 0.59 -8.67 -5.83
N VAL A 61 0.27 -9.04 -4.59
CA VAL A 61 0.38 -8.16 -3.42
C VAL A 61 1.83 -7.97 -3.04
N SER A 62 2.62 -9.05 -2.97
CA SER A 62 4.05 -8.94 -2.68
C SER A 62 4.80 -8.19 -3.78
N LEU A 63 4.43 -8.40 -5.04
CA LEU A 63 5.00 -7.68 -6.19
C LEU A 63 4.66 -6.19 -6.17
N PHE A 64 3.40 -5.83 -5.92
CA PHE A 64 3.00 -4.43 -5.74
C PHE A 64 3.80 -3.76 -4.61
N ARG A 65 3.94 -4.46 -3.48
CA ARG A 65 4.69 -3.97 -2.32
C ARG A 65 6.16 -3.74 -2.67
N SER A 66 6.83 -4.70 -3.33
CA SER A 66 8.22 -4.57 -3.75
C SER A 66 8.41 -3.36 -4.65
N ILE A 67 7.61 -3.26 -5.71
CA ILE A 67 7.70 -2.15 -6.67
C ILE A 67 7.44 -0.80 -5.99
N ALA A 68 6.49 -0.74 -5.04
CA ALA A 68 6.22 0.48 -4.30
C ALA A 68 7.41 0.91 -3.43
N TYR A 69 8.22 -0.01 -2.90
CA TYR A 69 9.46 0.31 -2.19
C TYR A 69 10.63 0.65 -3.13
N ASP A 70 10.68 0.05 -4.32
CA ASP A 70 11.73 0.30 -5.32
C ASP A 70 11.57 1.67 -5.98
N ILE A 71 10.33 2.12 -6.17
CA ILE A 71 10.03 3.49 -6.61
C ILE A 71 9.95 4.36 -5.34
N PRO A 72 10.58 5.55 -5.29
CA PRO A 72 10.63 6.37 -4.07
C PRO A 72 9.30 7.11 -3.78
N ILE A 73 8.19 6.37 -3.72
CA ILE A 73 6.82 6.86 -3.47
C ILE A 73 6.31 6.53 -2.06
N ILE A 74 7.00 5.66 -1.32
CA ILE A 74 6.71 5.40 0.10
C ILE A 74 7.31 6.52 0.93
N ILE A 75 6.45 7.37 1.49
CA ILE A 75 6.86 8.59 2.17
C ILE A 75 6.42 8.61 3.63
N PRO A 76 7.26 9.10 4.56
CA PRO A 76 6.82 9.34 5.93
C PRO A 76 5.92 10.57 5.99
N PHE A 77 4.83 10.47 6.74
CA PHE A 77 3.95 11.58 7.09
C PHE A 77 3.18 11.22 8.37
N ASP A 78 2.57 12.21 9.03
CA ASP A 78 1.80 11.99 10.25
C ASP A 78 0.40 11.42 9.92
N TRP A 79 0.29 10.10 9.77
CA TRP A 79 -0.99 9.42 9.56
C TRP A 79 -1.99 9.69 10.68
N GLY A 80 -1.54 9.71 11.93
CA GLY A 80 -2.40 9.93 13.10
C GLY A 80 -3.17 11.24 12.99
N LYS A 81 -2.53 12.29 12.49
CA LYS A 81 -3.15 13.61 12.27
C LYS A 81 -3.74 13.83 10.88
N TRP A 82 -3.62 12.86 9.97
CA TRP A 82 -4.11 13.01 8.59
C TRP A 82 -5.59 12.65 8.42
N GLU A 83 -6.48 13.49 8.96
CA GLU A 83 -7.93 13.29 8.85
C GLU A 83 -8.44 13.27 7.40
N LYS A 84 -7.85 14.08 6.52
CA LYS A 84 -8.19 14.10 5.09
C LYS A 84 -7.98 12.71 4.47
N GLY A 85 -6.85 12.06 4.77
CA GLY A 85 -6.55 10.72 4.28
C GLY A 85 -7.58 9.69 4.73
N ARG A 86 -7.95 9.71 6.02
CA ARG A 86 -9.00 8.83 6.57
C ARG A 86 -10.34 8.98 5.84
N LYS A 87 -10.76 10.23 5.55
CA LYS A 87 -11.99 10.49 4.80
C LYS A 87 -11.92 9.96 3.36
N ILE A 88 -10.76 10.05 2.72
CA ILE A 88 -10.55 9.55 1.36
C ILE A 88 -10.62 8.02 1.33
N VAL A 89 -9.81 7.33 2.16
CA VAL A 89 -9.72 5.86 2.11
C VAL A 89 -11.01 5.16 2.54
N ASN A 90 -11.80 5.80 3.40
CA ASN A 90 -13.10 5.27 3.85
C ASN A 90 -14.26 5.63 2.92
N ASN A 91 -14.03 6.38 1.83
CA ASN A 91 -15.06 6.71 0.85
C ASN A 91 -14.87 5.86 -0.43
N PRO A 92 -15.72 4.84 -0.66
CA PRO A 92 -15.61 3.97 -1.84
C PRO A 92 -15.90 4.69 -3.16
N TYR A 93 -16.55 5.86 -3.13
CA TYR A 93 -16.90 6.66 -4.30
C TYR A 93 -15.98 7.87 -4.50
N PHE A 94 -14.85 7.95 -3.77
CA PHE A 94 -13.93 9.07 -3.89
C PHE A 94 -13.29 9.12 -5.29
N ASP A 95 -13.34 10.29 -5.94
CA ASP A 95 -12.67 10.51 -7.22
C ASP A 95 -11.19 10.87 -7.00
N TYR A 96 -10.31 9.87 -7.12
CA TYR A 96 -8.86 10.03 -6.98
C TYR A 96 -8.20 10.96 -8.02
N ARG A 97 -8.91 11.37 -9.08
CA ARG A 97 -8.42 12.37 -10.04
C ARG A 97 -8.42 13.80 -9.49
N THR A 98 -9.11 14.02 -8.37
CA THR A 98 -9.27 15.34 -7.74
C THR A 98 -8.16 15.70 -6.76
N ILE A 99 -7.21 14.79 -6.50
CA ILE A 99 -6.13 14.98 -5.54
C ILE A 99 -4.77 15.04 -6.22
N ASP A 100 -3.84 15.74 -5.58
CA ASP A 100 -2.48 15.86 -6.06
C ASP A 100 -1.69 14.55 -5.88
N ARG A 101 -0.57 14.47 -6.60
CA ARG A 101 0.33 13.31 -6.60
C ARG A 101 0.91 12.99 -5.22
N ILE A 102 1.17 13.99 -4.37
CA ILE A 102 1.70 13.77 -3.02
C ILE A 102 0.63 13.07 -2.18
N THR A 103 -0.62 13.55 -2.23
CA THR A 103 -1.76 12.91 -1.57
C THR A 103 -1.92 11.46 -2.03
N ILE A 104 -1.81 11.17 -3.33
CA ILE A 104 -1.83 9.78 -3.85
C ILE A 104 -0.71 8.93 -3.22
N CYS A 105 0.53 9.44 -3.16
CA CYS A 105 1.65 8.72 -2.57
C CYS A 105 1.46 8.47 -1.06
N LYS A 106 0.88 9.42 -0.32
CA LYS A 106 0.49 9.22 1.10
C LYS A 106 -0.55 8.11 1.25
N ILE A 107 -1.53 8.02 0.36
CA ILE A 107 -2.52 6.93 0.35
C ILE A 107 -1.86 5.58 0.08
N ILE A 108 -1.01 5.49 -0.96
CA ILE A 108 -0.28 4.25 -1.28
C ILE A 108 0.58 3.83 -0.09
N THR A 109 1.29 4.77 0.52
CA THR A 109 2.08 4.53 1.73
C THR A 109 1.21 3.97 2.86
N ALA A 110 0.04 4.57 3.11
CA ALA A 110 -0.88 4.10 4.14
C ALA A 110 -1.34 2.66 3.88
N ILE A 111 -1.72 2.34 2.63
CA ILE A 111 -2.17 0.99 2.23
C ILE A 111 -1.04 -0.04 2.39
N VAL A 112 0.14 0.26 1.86
CA VAL A 112 1.32 -0.63 1.93
C VAL A 112 1.74 -0.87 3.38
N ARG A 113 1.55 0.12 4.25
CA ARG A 113 1.96 0.12 5.65
C ARG A 113 0.79 0.04 6.63
N ASN A 114 -0.28 -0.63 6.21
CA ASN A 114 -1.45 -0.86 7.06
C ASN A 114 -1.10 -1.61 8.36
N ASP A 115 -0.02 -2.40 8.34
CA ASP A 115 0.56 -3.00 9.56
C ASP A 115 0.91 -1.96 10.63
N ARG A 116 1.25 -0.74 10.22
CA ARG A 116 1.58 0.39 11.09
C ARG A 116 0.43 1.38 11.27
N PHE A 117 -0.51 1.41 10.34
CA PHE A 117 -1.60 2.37 10.28
C PHE A 117 -2.92 1.63 10.28
N ARG A 118 -3.56 1.47 11.46
CA ARG A 118 -4.91 0.91 11.52
C ARG A 118 -5.88 1.85 10.79
N PHE A 119 -6.63 1.31 9.84
CA PHE A 119 -7.73 2.00 9.16
C PHE A 119 -9.00 2.02 9.99
#